data_AF-C0P0R3-F1
#
_entry.id   AF-C0P0R3-F1
#
_cell.length_a   1.000
_cell.length_b   1.000
_cell.length_c   1.000
_cell.angle_alpha   90.00
_cell.angle_beta   90.00
_cell.angle_gamma   90.00
#
_symmetry.space_group_name_H-M   'P 1'
#
loop_
_entity.id
_entity.type
_entity.pdbx_description
1 polymer ?
#
loop_
_entity_poly.entity_id
_entity_poly.type
_entity_poly.pdbx_seq_one_letter_code
_entity_poly.pdbx_strand_id
1 'polypeptide(L)'
;MATATVMPSVSIARLHHAPTSQDLEVSLSIYNTLPHPEEQPQISDAMLEAVGEIFVRHRAQGIFGIHLLHGHFTAPKGTVLLGIEFPITNTTQACWTKPVPAEELTAKPVHGHVFRLQSDATFVAYEFHEGDSAFKGENIGPAFFEEFADFLHRNSLADLLALELLDGP
;
A
#
# COMPACT_ATOMS: atom_id res chain seq x y z
N MET A 1 -22.38 4.66 -33.11
CA MET A 1 -22.04 5.41 -31.88
C MET A 1 -21.44 4.40 -30.92
N ALA A 2 -20.12 4.33 -30.80
CA ALA A 2 -19.49 3.54 -29.75
C ALA A 2 -19.56 4.40 -28.49
N THR A 3 -20.35 3.97 -27.51
CA THR A 3 -20.32 4.54 -26.16
C THR A 3 -18.94 4.22 -25.61
N ALA A 4 -18.07 5.22 -25.52
CA ALA A 4 -16.84 5.09 -24.75
C ALA A 4 -17.27 4.85 -23.31
N THR A 5 -17.19 3.60 -22.86
CA THR A 5 -17.30 3.25 -21.46
C THR A 5 -16.15 3.98 -20.78
N VAL A 6 -16.45 5.10 -20.12
CA VAL A 6 -15.51 5.75 -19.21
C VAL A 6 -15.25 4.69 -18.15
N MET A 7 -14.09 4.02 -18.24
CA MET A 7 -13.68 3.10 -17.20
C MET A 7 -13.66 3.89 -15.89
N PRO A 8 -14.26 3.38 -14.81
CA PRO A 8 -14.18 4.07 -13.54
C PRO A 8 -12.70 4.27 -13.24
N SER A 9 -12.29 5.52 -13.00
CA SER A 9 -10.94 5.81 -12.56
C SER A 9 -10.68 4.97 -11.31
N VAL A 10 -9.67 4.10 -11.36
CA VAL A 10 -9.21 3.37 -10.18
C VAL A 10 -8.82 4.42 -9.14
N SER A 11 -9.71 4.67 -8.19
CA SER A 11 -9.56 5.66 -7.15
C SER A 11 -9.20 4.94 -5.86
N ILE A 12 -7.91 4.65 -5.71
CA ILE A 12 -7.38 4.08 -4.45
C ILE A 12 -7.44 5.17 -3.37
N ALA A 13 -8.28 4.96 -2.37
CA ALA A 13 -8.29 5.79 -1.17
C ALA A 13 -6.90 5.77 -0.52
N ARG A 14 -6.45 6.91 0.05
CA ARG A 14 -5.17 7.06 0.76
C ARG A 14 -3.92 7.13 -0.13
N LEU A 15 -4.07 6.82 -1.42
CA LEU A 15 -3.11 7.17 -2.46
C LEU A 15 -3.53 8.46 -3.17
N HIS A 16 -4.80 8.55 -3.58
CA HIS A 16 -5.32 9.71 -4.33
C HIS A 16 -6.01 10.76 -3.44
N HIS A 17 -6.48 10.38 -2.24
CA HIS A 17 -7.24 11.23 -1.32
C HIS A 17 -6.91 10.91 0.14
N ALA A 18 -7.12 11.86 1.05
CA ALA A 18 -6.92 11.67 2.49
C ALA A 18 -7.82 10.56 3.09
N PRO A 19 -7.38 9.87 4.16
CA PRO A 19 -8.17 8.80 4.80
C PRO A 19 -9.43 9.34 5.51
N THR A 20 -10.53 8.58 5.45
CA THR A 20 -11.71 8.75 6.30
C THR A 20 -11.60 7.97 7.63
N SER A 21 -12.50 8.17 8.59
CA SER A 21 -12.51 7.34 9.81
C SER A 21 -12.80 5.86 9.52
N GLN A 22 -13.70 5.58 8.56
CA GLN A 22 -13.99 4.22 8.10
C GLN A 22 -12.74 3.57 7.51
N ASP A 23 -11.97 4.36 6.76
CA ASP A 23 -10.73 3.91 6.18
C ASP A 23 -9.75 3.40 7.26
N LEU A 24 -9.54 4.22 8.29
CA LEU A 24 -8.64 3.92 9.40
C LEU A 24 -9.06 2.67 10.21
N GLU A 25 -10.36 2.43 10.35
CA GLU A 25 -10.87 1.23 11.01
C GLU A 25 -10.62 -0.05 10.19
N VAL A 26 -10.82 0.03 8.87
CA VAL A 26 -10.56 -1.09 7.95
C VAL A 26 -9.06 -1.42 7.91
N SER A 27 -8.17 -0.42 7.95
CA SER A 27 -6.72 -0.68 8.00
C SER A 27 -6.31 -1.51 9.20
N LEU A 28 -6.82 -1.18 10.39
CA LEU A 28 -6.50 -1.92 11.60
C LEU A 28 -7.03 -3.36 11.53
N SER A 29 -8.25 -3.52 11.01
CA SER A 29 -8.88 -4.84 10.84
C SER A 29 -8.06 -5.72 9.90
N ILE A 30 -7.53 -5.17 8.81
CA ILE A 30 -6.63 -5.86 7.89
C ILE A 30 -5.33 -6.23 8.61
N TYR A 31 -4.64 -5.25 9.20
CA TYR A 31 -3.32 -5.44 9.83
C TYR A 31 -3.35 -6.54 10.88
N ASN A 32 -4.36 -6.54 11.76
CA ASN A 32 -4.47 -7.53 12.84
C ASN A 32 -4.80 -8.96 12.35
N THR A 33 -5.04 -9.17 11.05
CA THR A 33 -5.20 -10.52 10.45
C THR A 33 -3.96 -11.02 9.74
N LEU A 34 -2.91 -10.21 9.62
CA LEU A 34 -1.73 -10.57 8.86
C LEU A 34 -0.86 -11.57 9.64
N PRO A 35 -0.24 -12.54 8.95
CA PRO A 35 0.63 -13.53 9.57
C PRO A 35 1.97 -12.89 10.00
N HIS A 36 2.71 -13.61 10.84
CA HIS A 36 4.10 -13.22 11.12
C HIS A 36 4.96 -13.43 9.85
N PRO A 37 5.97 -12.59 9.57
CA PRO A 37 6.79 -12.76 8.35
C PRO A 37 7.50 -14.12 8.28
N GLU A 38 7.89 -14.69 9.42
CA GLU A 38 8.54 -16.01 9.49
C GLU A 38 7.62 -17.19 9.15
N GLU A 39 6.30 -16.99 9.19
CA GLU A 39 5.30 -18.03 8.88
C GLU A 39 4.97 -18.08 7.38
N GLN A 40 5.52 -17.16 6.58
CA GLN A 40 5.19 -17.00 5.18
C GLN A 40 6.12 -17.77 4.26
N PRO A 41 5.58 -18.28 3.12
CA PRO A 41 6.39 -18.97 2.14
C PRO A 41 7.37 -18.02 1.46
N GLN A 42 8.47 -18.58 0.98
CA GLN A 42 9.35 -17.88 0.05
C GLN A 42 8.67 -17.67 -1.30
N ILE A 43 8.92 -16.51 -1.91
CA ILE A 43 8.51 -16.21 -3.28
C ILE A 43 9.67 -16.56 -4.19
N SER A 44 9.39 -17.28 -5.29
CA SER A 44 10.44 -17.66 -6.24
C SER A 44 10.95 -16.46 -7.04
N ASP A 45 12.23 -16.50 -7.42
CA ASP A 45 12.85 -15.45 -8.25
C ASP A 45 12.08 -15.22 -9.55
N ALA A 46 11.62 -16.29 -10.21
CA ALA A 46 10.81 -16.18 -11.42
C ALA A 46 9.49 -15.45 -11.20
N MET A 47 8.89 -15.58 -10.01
CA MET A 47 7.67 -14.84 -9.67
C MET A 47 7.97 -13.37 -9.39
N LEU A 48 9.08 -13.08 -8.69
CA LEU A 48 9.53 -11.71 -8.45
C LEU A 48 9.88 -11.00 -9.78
N GLU A 49 10.49 -11.72 -10.72
CA GLU A 49 10.79 -11.22 -12.07
C GLU A 49 9.49 -10.88 -12.82
N ALA A 50 8.50 -11.78 -12.83
CA ALA A 50 7.21 -11.55 -13.47
C ALA A 50 6.45 -10.33 -12.88
N VAL A 51 6.54 -10.11 -11.56
CA VAL A 51 6.02 -8.90 -10.92
C VAL A 51 6.81 -7.67 -11.40
N GLY A 52 8.14 -7.72 -11.40
CA GLY A 52 9.00 -6.64 -11.87
C GLY A 52 8.72 -6.22 -13.32
N GLU A 53 8.40 -7.17 -14.20
CA GLU A 53 8.00 -6.88 -15.59
C GLU A 53 6.76 -6.00 -15.68
N ILE A 54 5.75 -6.22 -14.82
CA ILE A 54 4.55 -5.38 -14.75
C ILE A 54 4.94 -3.95 -14.38
N PHE A 55 5.80 -3.80 -13.36
CA PHE A 55 6.22 -2.49 -12.88
C PHE A 55 6.96 -1.72 -13.98
N VAL A 56 7.91 -2.36 -14.66
CA VAL A 56 8.66 -1.77 -15.77
C VAL A 56 7.75 -1.36 -16.93
N ARG A 57 6.78 -2.22 -17.30
CA ARG A 57 5.84 -1.97 -18.40
C ARG A 57 4.99 -0.72 -18.17
N HIS A 58 4.57 -0.51 -16.91
CA HIS A 58 3.75 0.63 -16.51
C HIS A 58 4.56 1.83 -16.00
N ARG A 59 5.91 1.76 -16.05
CA ARG A 59 6.81 2.80 -15.50
C ARG A 59 6.59 3.06 -14.00
N ALA A 60 6.12 2.05 -13.28
CA ALA A 60 5.85 2.09 -11.84
C ALA A 60 7.11 1.82 -11.00
N GLN A 61 8.20 1.35 -11.61
CA GLN A 61 9.47 1.15 -10.91
C GLN A 61 10.00 2.46 -10.34
N GLY A 62 10.43 2.43 -9.07
CA GLY A 62 10.89 3.62 -8.35
C GLY A 62 9.76 4.50 -7.78
N ILE A 63 8.50 4.18 -8.07
CA ILE A 63 7.33 4.76 -7.41
C ILE A 63 6.72 3.74 -6.45
N PHE A 64 6.56 2.52 -6.94
CA PHE A 64 6.03 1.42 -6.15
C PHE A 64 7.04 0.28 -6.02
N GLY A 65 6.90 -0.46 -4.93
CA GLY A 65 7.51 -1.75 -4.66
C GLY A 65 6.47 -2.81 -4.31
N ILE A 66 6.94 -3.98 -3.93
CA ILE A 66 6.13 -5.03 -3.31
C ILE A 66 6.57 -5.26 -1.88
N HIS A 67 5.60 -5.53 -1.02
CA HIS A 67 5.81 -5.79 0.40
C HIS A 67 5.19 -7.14 0.75
N LEU A 68 5.89 -7.95 1.54
CA LEU A 68 5.34 -9.22 2.05
C LEU A 68 4.26 -8.90 3.10
N LEU A 69 3.01 -9.30 2.89
CA LEU A 69 1.91 -8.99 3.80
C LEU A 69 2.16 -9.58 5.20
N HIS A 70 2.50 -8.75 6.19
CA HIS A 70 2.81 -9.26 7.52
C HIS A 70 2.38 -8.31 8.64
N GLY A 71 2.23 -8.88 9.84
CA GLY A 71 2.05 -8.15 11.09
C GLY A 71 3.10 -8.58 12.10
N HIS A 72 3.61 -7.62 12.88
CA HIS A 72 4.61 -7.89 13.92
C HIS A 72 3.99 -8.15 15.30
N PHE A 73 2.76 -7.67 15.52
CA PHE A 73 2.03 -7.75 16.78
C PHE A 73 0.57 -7.40 16.54
N THR A 74 -0.32 -7.69 17.50
CA THR A 74 -1.71 -7.21 17.48
C THR A 74 -1.76 -5.75 17.93
N ALA A 75 -2.13 -4.84 17.05
CA ALA A 75 -2.29 -3.42 17.36
C ALA A 75 -3.57 -3.16 18.17
N PRO A 76 -3.54 -2.22 19.15
CA PRO A 76 -4.70 -1.90 19.97
C PRO A 76 -5.89 -1.38 19.14
N LYS A 77 -7.12 -1.63 19.62
CA LYS A 77 -8.33 -1.07 19.01
C LYS A 77 -8.26 0.46 18.93
N GLY A 78 -8.80 1.03 17.85
CA GLY A 78 -8.82 2.48 17.64
C GLY A 78 -7.47 3.08 17.24
N THR A 79 -6.46 2.24 16.98
CA THR A 79 -5.14 2.69 16.51
C THR A 79 -4.93 2.37 15.03
N VAL A 80 -3.97 3.06 14.42
CA VAL A 80 -3.51 2.87 13.04
C VAL A 80 -1.99 2.83 13.05
N LEU A 81 -1.38 2.03 12.18
CA LEU A 81 0.07 1.96 12.06
C LEU A 81 0.57 3.15 11.25
N LEU A 82 1.35 4.01 11.90
CA LEU A 82 1.94 5.20 11.29
C LEU A 82 3.46 5.14 11.41
N GLY A 83 4.13 5.15 10.26
CA GLY A 83 5.55 5.43 10.11
C GLY A 83 5.82 6.91 10.33
N ILE A 84 6.69 7.20 11.30
CA ILE A 84 7.18 8.54 11.58
C ILE A 84 8.66 8.58 11.24
N GLU A 85 9.03 9.49 10.35
CA GLU A 85 10.43 9.77 10.07
C GLU A 85 11.07 10.55 11.20
N PHE A 86 12.29 10.18 11.58
CA PHE A 86 13.11 10.94 12.50
C PHE A 86 14.57 10.93 12.05
N PRO A 87 15.30 12.05 12.24
CA PRO A 87 16.71 12.10 11.90
C PRO A 87 17.51 11.21 12.85
N ILE A 88 18.32 10.30 12.30
CA ILE A 88 19.38 9.60 13.03
C ILE A 88 20.65 10.45 13.01
N THR A 89 20.97 11.03 11.86
CA THR A 89 22.07 11.97 11.67
C THR A 89 21.60 13.17 10.84
N ASN A 90 22.47 14.14 10.57
CA ASN A 90 22.16 15.27 9.70
C ASN A 90 21.95 14.86 8.22
N THR A 91 22.25 13.62 7.85
CA THR A 91 22.14 13.11 6.47
C THR A 91 21.39 11.79 6.36
N THR A 92 20.90 11.24 7.49
CA THR A 92 20.20 9.96 7.50
C THR A 92 18.96 10.06 8.37
N GLN A 93 17.84 9.62 7.81
CA GLN A 93 16.58 9.47 8.52
C GLN A 93 16.33 7.98 8.74
N ALA A 94 15.50 7.67 9.73
CA ALA A 94 14.83 6.38 9.84
C ALA A 94 13.35 6.60 9.99
N CYS A 95 12.58 5.62 9.53
CA CYS A 95 11.15 5.53 9.79
C CYS A 95 10.92 4.58 10.96
N TRP A 96 10.11 5.00 11.94
CA TRP A 96 9.58 4.11 12.97
C TRP A 96 8.06 4.03 12.86
N THR A 97 7.58 2.85 12.46
CA THR A 97 6.15 2.52 12.47
C THR A 97 5.67 2.17 13.87
N LYS A 98 4.64 2.88 14.35
CA LYS A 98 3.98 2.59 15.63
C LYS A 98 2.46 2.76 15.54
N PRO A 99 1.69 2.11 16.44
CA PRO A 99 0.27 2.38 16.57
C PRO A 99 0.04 3.79 17.12
N VAL A 100 -0.81 4.57 16.47
CA VAL A 100 -1.27 5.89 16.91
C VAL A 100 -2.80 5.95 16.91
N PRO A 101 -3.44 6.70 17.82
CA PRO A 101 -4.90 6.84 17.82
C PRO A 101 -5.42 7.36 16.47
N ALA A 102 -6.42 6.71 15.91
CA ALA A 102 -6.99 7.06 14.60
C ALA A 102 -7.54 8.50 14.57
N GLU A 103 -8.08 8.97 15.70
CA GLU A 103 -8.55 10.35 15.85
C GLU A 103 -7.45 11.40 15.61
N GLU A 104 -6.19 11.12 15.97
CA GLU A 104 -5.06 12.03 15.75
C GLU A 104 -4.74 12.19 14.26
N LEU A 105 -5.05 11.18 13.44
CA LEU A 105 -4.74 11.19 12.01
C LEU A 105 -5.74 12.02 11.20
N THR A 106 -6.96 12.21 11.70
CA THR A 106 -8.00 12.98 10.99
C THR A 106 -7.63 14.45 10.77
N ALA A 107 -6.69 14.98 11.56
CA ALA A 107 -6.22 16.36 11.50
C ALA A 107 -4.78 16.50 10.95
N LYS A 108 -4.13 15.39 10.56
CA LYS A 108 -2.73 15.38 10.11
C LYS A 108 -2.63 15.00 8.63
N PRO A 109 -1.67 15.58 7.89
CA PRO A 109 -1.31 15.07 6.58
C PRO A 109 -0.68 13.69 6.77
N VAL A 110 -1.33 12.67 6.19
CA VAL A 110 -0.84 11.30 6.14
C VAL A 110 -1.23 10.70 4.80
N HIS A 111 -0.46 9.72 4.34
CA HIS A 111 -0.76 8.96 3.14
C HIS A 111 -0.56 7.46 3.37
N GLY A 112 -1.23 6.64 2.55
CA GLY A 112 -1.03 5.19 2.59
C GLY A 112 0.36 4.82 2.07
N HIS A 113 1.07 3.98 2.80
CA HIS A 113 2.39 3.49 2.46
C HIS A 113 2.33 2.05 1.93
N VAL A 114 1.63 1.15 2.64
CA VAL A 114 1.48 -0.26 2.22
C VAL A 114 0.02 -0.63 2.03
N PHE A 115 -0.31 -1.20 0.87
CA PHE A 115 -1.67 -1.46 0.39
C PHE A 115 -1.92 -2.93 0.13
N ARG A 116 -2.93 -3.49 0.81
CA ARG A 116 -3.42 -4.84 0.56
C ARG A 116 -4.46 -4.85 -0.56
N LEU A 117 -4.34 -5.80 -1.48
CA LEU A 117 -5.38 -6.10 -2.46
C LEU A 117 -6.52 -6.90 -1.81
N GLN A 118 -7.75 -6.41 -1.95
CA GLN A 118 -8.96 -7.08 -1.51
C GLN A 118 -9.53 -8.03 -2.58
N SER A 119 -10.48 -8.86 -2.20
CA SER A 119 -11.14 -9.81 -3.11
C SER A 119 -11.96 -9.14 -4.22
N ASP A 120 -12.38 -7.89 -4.04
CA ASP A 120 -13.08 -7.07 -5.03
C ASP A 120 -12.15 -6.27 -5.95
N ALA A 121 -10.85 -6.60 -5.93
CA ALA A 121 -9.78 -5.92 -6.67
C ALA A 121 -9.50 -4.47 -6.26
N THR A 122 -9.98 -4.04 -5.08
CA THR A 122 -9.63 -2.74 -4.51
C THR A 122 -8.36 -2.82 -3.65
N PHE A 123 -7.60 -1.72 -3.59
CA PHE A 123 -6.43 -1.61 -2.73
C PHE A 123 -6.77 -0.80 -1.48
N VAL A 124 -6.40 -1.34 -0.31
CA VAL A 124 -6.61 -0.70 0.99
C VAL A 124 -5.29 -0.57 1.72
N ALA A 125 -4.90 0.67 2.05
CA ALA A 125 -3.71 0.89 2.86
C ALA A 125 -3.92 0.33 4.27
N TYR A 126 -2.93 -0.36 4.83
CA TYR A 126 -2.96 -0.79 6.23
C TYR A 126 -1.81 -0.21 7.06
N GLU A 127 -0.78 0.33 6.40
CA GLU A 127 0.26 1.16 6.98
C GLU A 127 0.29 2.52 6.29
N PHE A 128 0.64 3.55 7.05
CA PHE A 128 0.64 4.95 6.62
C PHE A 128 1.95 5.62 7.00
N HIS A 129 2.35 6.67 6.26
CA HIS A 129 3.45 7.56 6.62
C HIS A 129 2.93 8.98 6.89
N GLU A 130 3.65 9.73 7.72
CA GLU A 130 3.40 11.16 7.94
C GLU A 130 3.71 11.97 6.67
N GLY A 131 2.95 13.05 6.45
CA GLY A 131 3.12 13.96 5.32
C GLY A 131 2.25 13.64 4.12
N ASP A 132 2.27 14.56 3.15
CA ASP A 132 1.58 14.36 1.87
C ASP A 132 2.29 13.29 1.05
N SER A 133 1.53 12.53 0.28
CA SER A 133 2.12 11.56 -0.64
C SER A 133 3.01 12.28 -1.68
N ALA A 134 4.22 11.74 -1.89
CA ALA A 134 5.05 12.10 -3.04
C ALA A 134 4.42 11.67 -4.37
N PHE A 135 3.45 10.75 -4.35
CA PHE A 135 2.73 10.29 -5.52
C PHE A 135 1.93 11.44 -6.15
N LYS A 136 2.36 11.87 -7.34
CA LYS A 136 1.64 12.90 -8.13
C LYS A 136 0.67 12.30 -9.16
N GLY A 137 0.60 10.98 -9.30
CA GLY A 137 -0.35 10.31 -10.20
C GLY A 137 -0.16 10.56 -11.71
N GLU A 138 0.72 11.48 -12.10
CA GLU A 138 0.78 11.98 -13.48
C GLU A 138 1.22 10.91 -14.51
N ASN A 139 1.92 9.85 -14.07
CA ASN A 139 2.48 8.85 -14.98
C ASN A 139 1.93 7.42 -14.80
N ILE A 140 1.17 7.14 -13.74
CA ILE A 140 0.65 5.80 -13.45
C ILE A 140 -0.87 5.82 -13.57
N GLY A 141 -1.38 5.27 -14.66
CA GLY A 141 -2.81 5.16 -14.92
C GLY A 141 -3.46 3.96 -14.23
N PRO A 142 -4.80 3.86 -14.28
CA PRO A 142 -5.57 2.74 -13.70
C PRO A 142 -5.12 1.36 -14.21
N ALA A 143 -4.62 1.29 -15.46
CA ALA A 143 -4.17 0.06 -16.09
C ALA A 143 -3.06 -0.67 -15.31
N PHE A 144 -2.20 0.05 -14.58
CA PHE A 144 -1.20 -0.56 -13.72
C PHE A 144 -1.85 -1.35 -12.58
N PHE A 145 -2.75 -0.69 -11.85
CA PHE A 145 -3.42 -1.27 -10.71
C PHE A 145 -4.34 -2.44 -11.12
N GLU A 146 -5.01 -2.32 -12.26
CA GLU A 146 -5.83 -3.38 -12.84
C GLU A 146 -4.99 -4.62 -13.20
N GLU A 147 -3.89 -4.43 -13.93
CA GLU A 147 -3.02 -5.55 -14.32
C GLU A 147 -2.33 -6.18 -13.10
N PHE A 148 -1.86 -5.36 -12.16
CA PHE A 148 -1.25 -5.86 -10.93
C PHE A 148 -2.25 -6.65 -10.09
N ALA A 149 -3.48 -6.15 -9.90
CA ALA A 149 -4.53 -6.86 -9.19
C ALA A 149 -4.88 -8.21 -9.84
N ASP A 150 -5.11 -8.21 -11.15
CA ASP A 150 -5.38 -9.42 -11.91
C ASP A 150 -4.23 -10.44 -11.81
N PHE A 151 -2.98 -9.98 -11.90
CA PHE A 151 -1.82 -10.84 -11.73
C PHE A 151 -1.75 -11.48 -10.35
N LEU A 152 -1.96 -10.69 -9.27
CA LEU A 152 -1.92 -11.21 -7.91
C LEU A 152 -3.04 -12.23 -7.66
N HIS A 153 -4.26 -11.98 -8.14
CA HIS A 153 -5.36 -12.93 -8.01
C HIS A 153 -5.11 -14.22 -8.81
N ARG A 154 -4.69 -14.11 -10.07
CA ARG A 154 -4.44 -15.28 -10.93
C ARG A 154 -3.33 -16.19 -10.42
N ASN A 155 -2.35 -15.64 -9.69
CA ASN A 155 -1.23 -16.40 -9.16
C ASN A 155 -1.36 -16.71 -7.65
N SER A 156 -2.52 -16.46 -7.04
CA SER A 156 -2.77 -16.67 -5.60
C SER A 156 -1.79 -15.94 -4.69
N LEU A 157 -1.38 -14.73 -5.08
CA LEU A 157 -0.43 -13.88 -4.35
C LEU A 157 -1.10 -12.76 -3.55
N ALA A 158 -2.41 -12.55 -3.69
CA ALA A 158 -3.11 -11.43 -3.03
C ALA A 158 -3.11 -11.51 -1.49
N ASP A 159 -2.94 -12.71 -0.93
CA ASP A 159 -2.77 -12.91 0.52
C ASP A 159 -1.30 -13.01 0.96
N LEU A 160 -0.36 -12.81 0.03
CA LEU A 160 1.09 -12.86 0.27
C LEU A 160 1.77 -11.51 -0.01
N LEU A 161 1.33 -10.79 -1.03
CA LEU A 161 1.95 -9.55 -1.50
C LEU A 161 1.01 -8.35 -1.37
N ALA A 162 1.59 -7.25 -0.92
CA ALA A 162 1.04 -5.92 -0.92
C ALA A 162 1.78 -5.03 -1.93
N LEU A 163 1.12 -3.95 -2.34
CA LEU A 163 1.74 -2.85 -3.05
C LEU A 163 2.32 -1.87 -2.03
N GLU A 164 3.57 -1.44 -2.21
CA GLU A 164 4.22 -0.44 -1.37
C GLU A 164 4.46 0.82 -2.18
N LEU A 165 4.09 1.99 -1.64
CA LEU A 165 4.53 3.27 -2.17
C LEU A 165 5.92 3.56 -1.62
N LEU A 166 6.91 3.66 -2.50
CA LEU A 166 8.28 3.95 -2.13
C LEU A 166 8.41 5.42 -1.71
N ASP A 167 9.12 5.66 -0.62
CA ASP A 167 9.60 7.00 -0.30
C ASP A 167 10.52 7.42 -1.46
N GLY A 168 10.19 8.53 -2.12
CA GLY A 168 10.97 9.04 -3.25
C GLY A 168 12.43 9.29 -2.85
N PRO A 169 13.36 9.36 -3.83
CA PRO A 169 14.78 9.61 -3.57
C PRO A 169 15.06 10.95 -2.86
#